data_AF-A0A2E9CB14-F1
#
_entry.id   AF-A0A2E9CB14-F1
#
_cell.length_a   1.000
_cell.length_b   1.000
_cell.length_c   1.000
_cell.angle_alpha   90.00
_cell.angle_beta   90.00
_cell.angle_gamma   90.00
#
_symmetry.space_group_name_H-M   'P 1'
#
loop_
_entity.id
_entity.type
_entity.pdbx_description
1 polymer ?
#
loop_
_entity_poly.entity_id
_entity_poly.type
_entity_poly.pdbx_seq_one_letter_code
_entity_poly.pdbx_strand_id
1 'polypeptide(L)'
;MTKVNIKRRVLSCSLNRCPFVDTIIGFGDRLSLHPKPRKKNSLSIGGFWHEVPEWYDLQVTLLKIPHFKAHLTAEEIIDCHDMGGVKIQAYGYDLRGGQVHFSEVLGVDIETAADGIEIQEMIRLIEEKKEPAFGVLESWCSSTLDWFDQYKVMRILASLISRGYNPKPILRLRNVISEMNTNMPKLIIGSVNDGNQGGKWHPMFSGESGEWETPNNSVMPFGRVDLEIWLNTDLGVEFLGMDSNNVSIRPRYARRRHLGENGVIRNLLTATLSAANTVGRNGIAEQKLTNLAESLYTNPLINTDPFCCEFTVYHLSVSRVATKPIINALIEGIMSMTAAAWKRAALLVGVVDITNSSRARMALRRLASDKDFTVSESSKINAISIAGQRAFESGKAEKPDWPYLKSWEAKYRRN
;
A
#
# COMPACT_ATOMS: atom_id res chain seq x y z
N MET A 1 10.28 2.46 -24.53
CA MET A 1 10.64 2.17 -23.14
C MET A 1 9.36 1.93 -22.35
N THR A 2 9.18 0.75 -21.77
CA THR A 2 7.96 0.36 -21.03
C THR A 2 8.19 0.28 -19.52
N LYS A 3 9.41 -0.05 -19.08
CA LYS A 3 9.82 -0.07 -17.67
C LYS A 3 11.07 0.76 -17.45
N VAL A 4 11.12 1.50 -16.35
CA VAL A 4 12.29 2.23 -15.84
C VAL A 4 12.63 1.67 -14.47
N ASN A 5 13.90 1.30 -14.24
CA ASN A 5 14.38 0.87 -12.93
C ASN A 5 15.63 1.68 -12.58
N ILE A 6 15.56 2.47 -11.52
CA ILE A 6 16.62 3.34 -11.01
C ILE A 6 17.15 2.70 -9.74
N LYS A 7 18.32 2.07 -9.83
CA LYS A 7 18.90 1.30 -8.73
C LYS A 7 19.56 2.14 -7.63
N ARG A 8 19.80 3.44 -7.86
CA ARG A 8 20.46 4.36 -6.92
C ARG A 8 19.51 5.49 -6.51
N ARG A 9 19.74 6.11 -5.36
CA ARG A 9 19.02 7.34 -4.98
C ARG A 9 19.39 8.47 -5.95
N VAL A 10 18.38 9.17 -6.48
CA VAL A 10 18.54 10.34 -7.34
C VAL A 10 17.86 11.56 -6.73
N LEU A 11 18.42 12.76 -6.91
CA LEU A 11 17.73 13.99 -6.50
C LEU A 11 16.48 14.22 -7.37
N SER A 12 16.59 14.03 -8.68
CA SER A 12 15.49 14.20 -9.62
C SER A 12 15.59 13.22 -10.78
N CYS A 13 14.45 12.69 -11.21
CA CYS A 13 14.29 11.91 -12.43
C CYS A 13 13.28 12.61 -13.34
N SER A 14 13.66 12.86 -14.59
CA SER A 14 12.78 13.44 -15.61
C SER A 14 12.69 12.53 -16.83
N LEU A 15 11.49 12.02 -17.11
CA LEU A 15 11.22 11.20 -18.28
C LEU A 15 10.52 12.04 -19.35
N ASN A 16 11.26 12.37 -20.39
CA ASN A 16 10.78 13.18 -21.51
C ASN A 16 10.40 12.30 -22.71
N ARG A 17 9.22 12.56 -23.28
CA ARG A 17 8.69 11.86 -24.46
C ARG A 17 8.66 10.34 -24.31
N CYS A 18 8.25 9.85 -23.13
CA CYS A 18 8.06 8.43 -22.82
C CYS A 18 6.56 8.04 -22.72
N PRO A 19 5.76 8.11 -23.80
CA PRO A 19 4.31 7.90 -23.71
C PRO A 19 3.89 6.45 -23.39
N PHE A 20 4.81 5.50 -23.56
CA PHE A 20 4.61 4.06 -23.37
C PHE A 20 5.19 3.53 -22.05
N VAL A 21 5.63 4.41 -21.14
CA VAL A 21 6.08 3.98 -19.82
C VAL A 21 4.89 3.48 -19.00
N ASP A 22 5.01 2.24 -18.50
CA ASP A 22 3.97 1.55 -17.72
C ASP A 22 4.44 1.29 -16.28
N THR A 23 5.75 1.27 -16.02
CA THR A 23 6.32 1.01 -14.69
C THR A 23 7.59 1.81 -14.45
N ILE A 24 7.68 2.46 -13.30
CA ILE A 24 8.84 3.22 -12.82
C ILE A 24 9.13 2.76 -11.40
N ILE A 25 10.34 2.29 -11.14
CA ILE A 25 10.80 1.90 -9.81
C ILE A 25 12.09 2.66 -9.54
N GLY A 26 12.21 3.27 -8.36
CA GLY A 26 13.43 3.96 -7.99
C GLY A 26 13.34 4.69 -6.66
N PHE A 27 14.43 5.32 -6.27
CA PHE A 27 14.53 6.11 -5.05
C PHE A 27 14.91 7.54 -5.40
N GLY A 28 14.16 8.53 -4.95
CA GLY A 28 14.56 9.91 -5.17
C GLY A 28 13.64 10.96 -4.60
N ASP A 29 14.02 12.22 -4.80
CA ASP A 29 13.23 13.32 -4.24
C ASP A 29 12.14 13.74 -5.23
N ARG A 30 12.43 13.88 -6.53
CA ARG A 30 11.43 14.29 -7.53
C ARG A 30 11.34 13.37 -8.74
N LEU A 31 10.12 12.99 -9.11
CA LEU A 31 9.81 12.29 -10.36
C LEU A 31 8.93 13.16 -11.25
N SER A 32 9.41 13.46 -12.46
CA SER A 32 8.68 14.25 -13.47
C SER A 32 8.52 13.46 -14.78
N LEU A 33 7.34 13.58 -15.39
CA LEU A 33 6.99 12.91 -16.64
C LEU A 33 6.34 13.90 -17.61
N HIS A 34 6.99 14.16 -18.74
CA HIS A 34 6.52 15.13 -19.74
C HIS A 34 6.64 14.58 -21.17
N PRO A 35 5.54 14.52 -21.95
CA PRO A 35 4.15 14.76 -21.57
C PRO A 35 3.58 13.64 -20.69
N LYS A 36 2.33 13.81 -20.23
CA LYS A 36 1.60 12.78 -19.47
C LYS A 36 1.58 11.45 -20.26
N PRO A 37 1.84 10.30 -19.62
CA PRO A 37 1.78 9.00 -20.28
C PRO A 37 0.41 8.72 -20.87
N ARG A 38 0.36 7.97 -21.98
CA ARG A 38 -0.89 7.62 -22.66
C ARG A 38 -1.84 6.85 -21.73
N LYS A 39 -1.28 5.97 -20.90
CA LYS A 39 -2.00 5.18 -19.90
C LYS A 39 -1.73 5.67 -18.48
N LYS A 40 -1.94 6.97 -18.21
CA LYS A 40 -1.73 7.56 -16.86
C LYS A 40 -2.38 6.76 -15.72
N ASN A 41 -3.52 6.14 -15.99
CA ASN A 41 -4.31 5.39 -15.02
C ASN A 41 -3.77 3.98 -14.74
N SER A 42 -2.82 3.47 -15.52
CA SER A 42 -2.19 2.15 -15.30
C SER A 42 -0.68 2.26 -15.09
N LEU A 43 -0.13 3.48 -15.04
CA LEU A 43 1.27 3.69 -14.69
C LEU A 43 1.48 3.22 -13.24
N SER A 44 2.54 2.44 -13.04
CA SER A 44 2.93 1.95 -11.73
C SER A 44 4.21 2.66 -11.29
N ILE A 45 4.14 3.45 -10.23
CA ILE A 45 5.31 4.11 -9.64
C ILE A 45 5.62 3.44 -8.30
N GLY A 46 6.84 2.96 -8.10
CA GLY A 46 7.28 2.28 -6.89
C GLY A 46 8.69 2.65 -6.47
N GLY A 47 9.16 2.02 -5.40
CA GLY A 47 10.35 2.43 -4.65
C GLY A 47 10.01 3.55 -3.66
N PHE A 48 10.80 4.61 -3.60
CA PHE A 48 10.61 5.73 -2.68
C PHE A 48 10.72 7.07 -3.40
N TRP A 49 9.67 7.89 -3.37
CA TRP A 49 9.64 9.21 -3.99
C TRP A 49 9.05 10.24 -3.04
N HIS A 50 9.79 11.32 -2.75
CA HIS A 50 9.24 12.44 -1.99
C HIS A 50 8.14 13.18 -2.78
N GLU A 51 8.30 13.28 -4.11
CA GLU A 51 7.38 13.98 -5.00
C GLU A 51 7.21 13.21 -6.31
N VAL A 52 5.97 12.91 -6.67
CA VAL A 52 5.55 12.37 -7.97
C VAL A 52 4.61 13.36 -8.66
N PRO A 53 4.36 13.24 -9.99
CA PRO A 53 3.59 14.25 -10.71
C PRO A 53 2.19 14.45 -10.14
N GLU A 54 1.72 15.70 -10.02
CA GLU A 54 0.42 16.04 -9.40
C GLU A 54 -0.80 15.34 -10.03
N TRP A 55 -0.72 14.99 -11.31
CA TRP A 55 -1.80 14.26 -11.99
C TRP A 55 -1.87 12.78 -11.60
N TYR A 56 -0.87 12.27 -10.89
CA TYR A 56 -0.78 10.91 -10.38
C TYR A 56 -1.52 10.82 -9.05
N ASP A 57 -2.79 10.40 -9.12
CA ASP A 57 -3.60 10.14 -7.94
C ASP A 57 -3.12 8.83 -7.28
N LEU A 58 -2.26 8.95 -6.27
CA LEU A 58 -1.73 7.81 -5.53
C LEU A 58 -2.84 6.97 -4.91
N GLN A 59 -3.86 7.61 -4.32
CA GLN A 59 -4.90 6.89 -3.58
C GLN A 59 -5.71 6.00 -4.51
N VAL A 60 -6.04 6.50 -5.70
CA VAL A 60 -6.74 5.70 -6.72
C VAL A 60 -5.81 4.71 -7.42
N THR A 61 -4.53 5.03 -7.55
CA THR A 61 -3.57 4.18 -8.29
C THR A 61 -3.07 3.01 -7.45
N LEU A 62 -2.87 3.18 -6.14
CA LEU A 62 -2.57 2.10 -5.18
C LEU A 62 -3.62 0.99 -5.21
N LEU A 63 -4.87 1.37 -5.53
CA LEU A 63 -5.99 0.46 -5.60
C LEU A 63 -6.04 -0.38 -6.90
N LYS A 64 -5.06 -0.23 -7.80
CA LYS A 64 -5.08 -0.89 -9.11
C LYS A 64 -4.07 -2.04 -9.19
N ILE A 65 -4.52 -3.21 -9.67
CA ILE A 65 -3.68 -4.39 -9.93
C ILE A 65 -2.36 -4.09 -10.67
N PRO A 66 -2.31 -3.31 -11.77
CA PRO A 66 -1.04 -2.97 -12.41
C PRO A 66 -0.01 -2.38 -11.46
N HIS A 67 -0.44 -1.59 -10.47
CA HIS A 67 0.43 -0.90 -9.53
C HIS A 67 1.30 -1.86 -8.70
N PHE A 68 0.82 -3.08 -8.45
CA PHE A 68 1.60 -4.10 -7.74
C PHE A 68 2.88 -4.53 -8.49
N LYS A 69 3.00 -4.24 -9.79
CA LYS A 69 4.23 -4.47 -10.56
C LYS A 69 5.41 -3.61 -10.10
N ALA A 70 5.15 -2.55 -9.34
CA ALA A 70 6.16 -1.65 -8.80
C ALA A 70 6.35 -1.81 -7.28
N HIS A 71 5.59 -2.71 -6.63
CA HIS A 71 5.72 -2.97 -5.20
C HIS A 71 6.87 -3.92 -4.89
N LEU A 72 7.37 -3.84 -3.65
CA LEU A 72 8.40 -4.70 -3.13
C LEU A 72 7.95 -6.17 -3.11
N THR A 73 8.78 -7.02 -3.69
CA THR A 73 8.69 -8.47 -3.59
C THR A 73 9.18 -8.97 -2.23
N ALA A 74 8.86 -10.22 -1.87
CA ALA A 74 9.38 -10.82 -0.65
C ALA A 74 10.92 -10.94 -0.69
N GLU A 75 11.48 -11.33 -1.84
CA GLU A 75 12.93 -11.44 -2.05
C GLU A 75 13.62 -10.08 -1.86
N GLU A 76 13.13 -9.01 -2.50
CA GLU A 76 13.67 -7.65 -2.32
C GLU A 76 13.62 -7.18 -0.85
N ILE A 77 12.66 -7.66 -0.06
CA ILE A 77 12.60 -7.32 1.37
C ILE A 77 13.63 -8.12 2.16
N ILE A 78 13.81 -9.40 1.83
CA ILE A 78 14.77 -10.28 2.48
C ILE A 78 16.20 -9.89 2.15
N ASP A 79 16.53 -9.50 0.92
CA ASP A 79 17.90 -9.25 0.48
C ASP A 79 18.26 -7.75 0.35
N CYS A 80 17.27 -6.88 0.23
CA CYS A 80 17.42 -5.46 -0.07
C CYS A 80 18.23 -5.17 -1.36
N HIS A 81 18.29 -6.07 -2.35
CA HIS A 81 19.08 -5.89 -3.56
C HIS A 81 18.60 -4.73 -4.46
N ASP A 82 17.33 -4.36 -4.36
CA ASP A 82 16.74 -3.20 -5.03
C ASP A 82 17.39 -1.89 -4.55
N MET A 83 17.88 -1.84 -3.31
CA MET A 83 18.49 -0.66 -2.67
C MET A 83 19.98 -0.48 -2.99
N GLY A 84 20.44 -0.91 -4.16
CA GLY A 84 21.87 -0.87 -4.54
C GLY A 84 22.52 0.51 -4.40
N GLY A 85 23.59 0.61 -3.60
CA GLY A 85 24.30 1.87 -3.35
C GLY A 85 23.55 2.86 -2.45
N VAL A 86 22.43 2.45 -1.83
CA VAL A 86 21.84 3.17 -0.69
C VAL A 86 22.65 2.84 0.55
N LYS A 87 23.05 3.88 1.29
CA LYS A 87 23.96 3.77 2.43
C LYS A 87 23.36 4.35 3.71
N ILE A 88 23.79 3.81 4.85
CA ILE A 88 23.71 4.45 6.17
C ILE A 88 25.02 5.18 6.40
N GLN A 89 24.93 6.49 6.60
CA GLN A 89 26.07 7.36 6.90
C GLN A 89 26.00 7.77 8.37
N ALA A 90 27.10 7.61 9.09
CA ALA A 90 27.15 7.98 10.50
C ALA A 90 27.02 9.50 10.67
N TYR A 91 26.22 9.94 11.64
CA TYR A 91 26.07 11.36 11.93
C TYR A 91 27.16 11.81 12.91
N GLY A 92 28.07 12.66 12.44
CA GLY A 92 29.18 13.17 13.27
C GLY A 92 30.30 12.16 13.52
N TYR A 93 31.32 12.60 14.26
CA TYR A 93 32.58 11.87 14.43
C TYR A 93 32.58 10.99 15.70
N ASP A 94 32.59 11.59 16.89
CA ASP A 94 32.79 10.88 18.19
C ASP A 94 31.50 10.56 18.99
N LEU A 95 30.31 10.87 18.46
CA LEU A 95 29.05 10.64 19.19
C LEU A 95 28.62 9.17 19.13
N ARG A 96 27.72 8.75 20.03
CA ARG A 96 27.03 7.46 19.88
C ARG A 96 26.24 7.46 18.57
N GLY A 97 26.53 6.50 17.71
CA GLY A 97 25.98 6.46 16.34
C GLY A 97 26.79 7.30 15.33
N GLY A 98 27.92 7.87 15.75
CA GLY A 98 28.91 8.54 14.91
C GLY A 98 29.98 7.60 14.37
N GLN A 99 30.90 8.15 13.58
CA GLN A 99 31.91 7.39 12.82
C GLN A 99 32.80 6.50 13.69
N VAL A 100 33.24 6.98 14.86
CA VAL A 100 34.07 6.18 15.78
C VAL A 100 33.30 4.99 16.33
N HIS A 101 32.05 5.19 16.76
CA HIS A 101 31.21 4.10 17.26
C HIS A 101 30.92 3.05 16.17
N PHE A 102 30.67 3.50 14.94
CA PHE A 102 30.52 2.62 13.77
C PHE A 102 31.80 1.81 13.54
N SER A 103 32.95 2.48 13.50
CA SER A 103 34.24 1.84 13.24
C SER A 103 34.58 0.80 14.31
N GLU A 104 34.48 1.15 15.59
CA GLU A 104 34.83 0.26 16.70
C GLU A 104 33.93 -0.97 16.78
N VAL A 105 32.61 -0.79 16.69
CA VAL A 105 31.66 -1.89 16.89
C VAL A 105 31.48 -2.71 15.62
N LEU A 106 31.37 -2.07 14.45
CA LEU A 106 31.17 -2.77 13.18
C LEU A 106 32.48 -3.26 12.58
N GLY A 107 33.64 -2.79 13.06
CA GLY A 107 34.96 -3.23 12.57
C GLY A 107 35.24 -2.77 11.14
N VAL A 108 34.67 -1.63 10.75
CA VAL A 108 34.94 -0.97 9.48
C VAL A 108 35.92 0.19 9.70
N ASP A 109 36.67 0.59 8.68
CA ASP A 109 37.49 1.80 8.77
C ASP A 109 36.62 3.07 8.91
N ILE A 110 37.22 4.13 9.46
CA ILE A 110 36.53 5.40 9.72
C ILE A 110 36.08 6.03 8.41
N GLU A 111 36.87 5.91 7.35
CA GLU A 111 36.55 6.41 6.01
C GLU A 111 35.27 5.73 5.47
N THR A 112 35.14 4.42 5.63
CA THR A 112 33.94 3.65 5.28
C THR A 112 32.74 4.05 6.14
N ALA A 113 32.94 4.29 7.44
CA ALA A 113 31.87 4.80 8.32
C ALA A 113 31.41 6.22 7.90
N ALA A 114 32.33 7.06 7.42
CA ALA A 114 32.04 8.40 6.92
C ALA A 114 31.34 8.39 5.55
N ASP A 115 31.84 7.60 4.61
CA ASP A 115 31.27 7.45 3.26
C ASP A 115 29.91 6.73 3.29
N GLY A 116 29.72 5.88 4.29
CA GLY A 116 28.51 5.14 4.58
C GLY A 116 28.57 3.68 4.13
N ILE A 117 27.90 2.86 4.94
CA ILE A 117 27.78 1.41 4.80
C ILE A 117 26.54 1.09 3.99
N GLU A 118 26.67 0.28 2.95
CA GLU A 118 25.51 -0.16 2.15
C GLU A 118 24.51 -0.95 3.00
N ILE A 119 23.21 -0.85 2.69
CA ILE A 119 22.14 -1.48 3.49
C ILE A 119 22.37 -2.99 3.65
N GLN A 120 22.75 -3.69 2.58
CA GLN A 120 23.00 -5.12 2.59
C GLN A 120 24.19 -5.49 3.48
N GLU A 121 25.23 -4.66 3.46
CA GLU A 121 26.41 -4.84 4.31
C GLU A 121 26.09 -4.57 5.78
N MET A 122 25.30 -3.54 6.08
CA MET A 122 24.83 -3.27 7.43
C MET A 122 24.03 -4.44 8.00
N ILE A 123 23.14 -5.04 7.20
CA ILE A 123 22.38 -6.24 7.59
C ILE A 123 23.34 -7.39 7.92
N ARG A 124 24.33 -7.65 7.05
CA ARG A 124 25.34 -8.70 7.27
C ARG A 124 26.10 -8.47 8.58
N LEU A 125 26.58 -7.26 8.83
CA LEU A 125 27.31 -6.91 10.04
C LEU A 125 26.46 -7.10 11.31
N ILE A 126 25.17 -6.77 11.26
CA ILE A 126 24.23 -7.04 12.36
C ILE A 126 24.03 -8.55 12.56
N GLU A 127 23.92 -9.33 11.48
CA GLU A 127 23.78 -10.79 11.59
C GLU A 127 25.04 -11.46 12.14
N GLU A 128 26.22 -10.97 11.80
CA GLU A 128 27.50 -11.50 12.27
C GLU A 128 27.78 -11.11 13.72
N LYS A 129 27.62 -9.82 14.06
CA LYS A 129 28.00 -9.27 15.37
C LYS A 129 26.85 -9.21 16.37
N LYS A 130 25.61 -9.45 15.97
CA LYS A 130 24.40 -9.50 16.81
C LYS A 130 24.13 -8.18 17.55
N GLU A 131 23.76 -8.26 18.83
CA GLU A 131 23.28 -7.14 19.64
C GLU A 131 24.21 -5.91 19.64
N PRO A 132 25.55 -6.01 19.73
CA PRO A 132 26.43 -4.86 19.57
C PRO A 132 26.20 -4.06 18.27
N ALA A 133 26.16 -4.72 17.12
CA ALA A 133 25.94 -4.06 15.83
C ALA A 133 24.50 -3.55 15.69
N PHE A 134 23.51 -4.26 16.25
CA PHE A 134 22.15 -3.73 16.33
C PHE A 134 22.07 -2.45 17.18
N GLY A 135 22.83 -2.39 18.28
CA GLY A 135 22.94 -1.21 19.15
C GLY A 135 23.55 0.01 18.43
N VAL A 136 24.39 -0.20 17.41
CA VAL A 136 24.86 0.88 16.53
C VAL A 136 23.71 1.46 15.72
N LEU A 137 22.84 0.60 15.15
CA LEU A 137 21.65 1.04 14.42
C LEU A 137 20.67 1.77 15.35
N GLU A 138 20.41 1.27 16.57
CA GLU A 138 19.57 1.95 17.57
C GLU A 138 20.14 3.33 17.92
N SER A 139 21.47 3.44 18.09
CA SER A 139 22.14 4.71 18.37
C SER A 139 22.02 5.67 17.20
N TRP A 140 22.17 5.19 15.96
CA TRP A 140 21.98 5.99 14.75
C TRP A 140 20.56 6.56 14.67
N CYS A 141 19.55 5.74 15.00
CA CYS A 141 18.15 6.14 15.04
C CYS A 141 17.79 7.09 16.18
N SER A 142 18.71 7.36 17.12
CA SER A 142 18.52 8.38 18.16
C SER A 142 18.65 9.81 17.60
N SER A 143 19.14 9.96 16.37
CA SER A 143 19.18 11.23 15.63
C SER A 143 17.82 11.53 14.97
N THR A 144 17.59 12.78 14.56
CA THR A 144 16.42 13.11 13.73
C THR A 144 16.60 12.55 12.32
N LEU A 145 15.86 11.51 11.97
CA LEU A 145 15.93 10.88 10.65
C LEU A 145 14.94 11.50 9.67
N ASP A 146 15.40 11.76 8.44
CA ASP A 146 14.50 12.09 7.35
C ASP A 146 13.63 10.88 6.95
N TRP A 147 12.63 11.10 6.09
CA TRP A 147 11.71 10.05 5.67
C TRP A 147 12.40 8.88 4.95
N PHE A 148 13.45 9.15 4.18
CA PHE A 148 14.17 8.11 3.47
C PHE A 148 15.06 7.31 4.41
N ASP A 149 15.67 7.96 5.41
CA ASP A 149 16.45 7.35 6.47
C ASP A 149 15.57 6.46 7.37
N GLN A 150 14.37 6.91 7.73
CA GLN A 150 13.37 6.06 8.40
C GLN A 150 13.02 4.82 7.55
N TYR A 151 12.86 5.01 6.23
CA TYR A 151 12.59 3.91 5.31
C TYR A 151 13.75 2.92 5.23
N LYS A 152 15.02 3.38 5.18
CA LYS A 152 16.21 2.50 5.25
C LYS A 152 16.18 1.63 6.49
N VAL A 153 15.89 2.20 7.66
CA VAL A 153 15.81 1.44 8.92
C VAL A 153 14.73 0.39 8.84
N MET A 154 13.51 0.76 8.42
CA MET A 154 12.41 -0.19 8.26
C MET A 154 12.76 -1.33 7.31
N ARG A 155 13.51 -1.07 6.23
CA ARG A 155 14.01 -2.10 5.30
C ARG A 155 15.01 -3.04 5.96
N ILE A 156 15.96 -2.53 6.75
CA ILE A 156 16.88 -3.35 7.54
C ILE A 156 16.12 -4.22 8.55
N LEU A 157 15.17 -3.63 9.28
CA LEU A 157 14.34 -4.34 10.26
C LEU A 157 13.54 -5.48 9.63
N ALA A 158 12.88 -5.22 8.51
CA ALA A 158 12.11 -6.21 7.77
C ALA A 158 12.99 -7.34 7.22
N SER A 159 14.18 -7.02 6.72
CA SER A 159 15.16 -8.01 6.28
C SER A 159 15.62 -8.90 7.44
N LEU A 160 16.06 -8.31 8.55
CA LEU A 160 16.57 -9.04 9.71
C LEU A 160 15.53 -10.01 10.28
N ILE A 161 14.30 -9.55 10.51
CA ILE A 161 13.26 -10.41 11.08
C ILE A 161 12.83 -11.52 10.12
N SER A 162 12.81 -11.25 8.80
CA SER A 162 12.52 -12.27 7.79
C SER A 162 13.59 -13.36 7.70
N ARG A 163 14.83 -13.03 8.08
CA ARG A 163 15.97 -13.97 8.19
C ARG A 163 16.07 -14.65 9.57
N GLY A 164 15.11 -14.42 10.46
CA GLY A 164 15.04 -15.07 11.77
C GLY A 164 15.75 -14.34 12.91
N TYR A 165 16.07 -13.04 12.74
CA TYR A 165 16.55 -12.22 13.86
C TYR A 165 15.48 -12.08 14.96
N ASN A 166 15.91 -11.87 16.20
CA ASN A 166 15.02 -11.77 17.36
C ASN A 166 13.98 -10.64 17.17
N PRO A 167 12.66 -10.93 17.23
CA PRO A 167 11.63 -9.92 17.05
C PRO A 167 11.62 -8.80 18.10
N LYS A 168 12.06 -9.06 19.34
CA LYS A 168 11.98 -8.08 20.44
C LYS A 168 12.70 -6.75 20.14
N PRO A 169 14.01 -6.73 19.81
CA PRO A 169 14.71 -5.50 19.43
C PRO A 169 14.12 -4.84 18.17
N ILE A 170 13.72 -5.65 17.19
CA ILE A 170 13.10 -5.16 15.94
C ILE A 170 11.83 -4.35 16.23
N LEU A 171 10.93 -4.90 17.05
CA LEU A 171 9.66 -4.26 17.41
C LEU A 171 9.85 -2.97 18.21
N ARG A 172 10.82 -2.94 19.12
CA ARG A 172 11.16 -1.70 19.86
C ARG A 172 11.60 -0.60 18.90
N LEU A 173 12.57 -0.89 18.04
CA LEU A 173 13.10 0.11 17.12
C LEU A 173 12.05 0.53 16.08
N ARG A 174 11.26 -0.41 15.55
CA ARG A 174 10.12 -0.09 14.67
C ARG A 174 9.16 0.91 15.31
N ASN A 175 8.82 0.75 16.59
CA ASN A 175 7.91 1.67 17.27
C ASN A 175 8.51 3.08 17.43
N VAL A 176 9.81 3.18 17.72
CA VAL A 176 10.52 4.47 17.73
C VAL A 176 10.46 5.14 16.35
N ILE A 177 10.69 4.38 15.28
CA ILE A 177 10.59 4.90 13.91
C ILE A 177 9.16 5.32 13.57
N SER A 178 8.17 4.52 13.96
CA SER A 178 6.75 4.85 13.76
C SER A 178 6.35 6.13 14.48
N GLU A 179 6.82 6.35 15.70
CA GLU A 179 6.57 7.59 16.45
C GLU A 179 7.26 8.78 15.79
N MET A 180 8.52 8.62 15.38
CA MET A 180 9.26 9.65 14.63
C MET A 180 8.53 10.03 13.35
N ASN A 181 8.03 9.04 12.62
CA ASN A 181 7.24 9.18 11.40
C ASN A 181 6.02 10.08 11.59
N THR A 182 5.23 9.81 12.63
CA THR A 182 4.01 10.57 12.96
C THR A 182 4.30 12.00 13.41
N ASN A 183 5.52 12.25 13.90
CA ASN A 183 5.95 13.58 14.35
C ASN A 183 6.61 14.40 13.22
N MET A 184 6.81 13.82 12.04
CA MET A 184 7.47 14.52 10.93
C MET A 184 6.58 15.62 10.32
N PRO A 185 7.15 16.79 10.00
CA PRO A 185 6.39 17.88 9.39
C PRO A 185 5.91 17.50 7.99
N LYS A 186 4.64 17.82 7.69
CA LYS A 186 4.01 17.56 6.39
C LYS A 186 4.04 18.79 5.50
N LEU A 187 4.48 18.61 4.26
CA LEU A 187 4.30 19.60 3.21
C LEU A 187 2.86 19.51 2.68
N ILE A 188 2.09 20.59 2.84
CA ILE A 188 0.88 20.82 2.04
C ILE A 188 1.33 21.50 0.76
N ILE A 189 0.77 21.10 -0.37
CA ILE A 189 0.96 21.72 -1.68
C ILE A 189 0.86 23.26 -1.52
N GLY A 190 2.02 23.88 -1.62
CA GLY A 190 2.31 25.29 -1.46
C GLY A 190 3.74 25.46 -1.98
N SER A 191 3.83 25.71 -3.27
CA SER A 191 5.04 25.85 -4.09
C SER A 191 6.19 26.52 -3.32
N VAL A 192 7.35 25.86 -3.30
CA VAL A 192 8.63 26.45 -2.86
C VAL A 192 9.17 27.46 -3.90
N ASN A 193 8.43 27.72 -4.99
CA ASN A 193 8.86 28.54 -6.12
C ASN A 193 8.03 29.81 -6.35
N ASP A 194 7.12 30.18 -5.44
CA ASP A 194 6.36 31.43 -5.56
C ASP A 194 7.10 32.55 -4.82
N GLY A 195 8.24 32.97 -5.38
CA GLY A 195 8.80 34.33 -5.24
C GLY A 195 9.17 34.90 -3.86
N ASN A 196 8.89 34.21 -2.75
CA ASN A 196 9.23 34.65 -1.39
C ASN A 196 9.96 33.53 -0.64
N GLN A 197 11.19 33.83 -0.21
CA GLN A 197 12.10 32.91 0.49
C GLN A 197 11.54 32.43 1.83
N GLY A 198 10.83 31.30 1.80
CA GLY A 198 10.46 30.56 3.00
C GLY A 198 9.08 29.92 2.84
N GLY A 199 9.06 28.64 2.44
CA GLY A 199 7.87 27.83 2.59
C GLY A 199 7.39 27.91 4.04
N LYS A 200 6.14 28.32 4.26
CA LYS A 200 5.54 28.27 5.60
C LYS A 200 5.23 26.81 5.92
N TRP A 201 6.09 26.21 6.74
CA TRP A 201 5.79 24.97 7.45
C TRP A 201 4.60 25.26 8.37
N HIS A 202 3.41 24.83 7.99
CA HIS A 202 2.35 24.69 8.98
C HIS A 202 2.51 23.32 9.63
N PRO A 203 2.70 23.25 10.96
CA PRO A 203 2.73 22.00 11.69
C PRO A 203 1.32 21.39 11.62
N MET A 204 1.03 20.65 10.55
CA MET A 204 -0.09 19.73 10.52
C MET A 204 0.37 18.43 11.16
N PHE A 205 0.31 18.40 12.48
CA PHE A 205 0.17 17.16 13.20
C PHE A 205 -1.23 16.61 12.87
N SER A 206 -1.33 15.46 12.21
CA SER A 206 -2.59 14.71 12.22
C SER A 206 -2.51 13.70 13.34
N GLY A 207 -3.50 13.73 14.21
CA GLY A 207 -3.52 12.94 15.44
C GLY A 207 -3.59 11.41 15.24
N GLU A 208 -3.59 10.73 16.40
CA GLU A 208 -3.92 9.34 16.80
C GLU A 208 -4.37 8.29 15.76
N SER A 209 -3.91 8.34 14.51
CA SER A 209 -4.44 7.50 13.42
C SER A 209 -3.80 6.11 13.35
N GLY A 210 -2.67 5.90 14.02
CA GLY A 210 -1.89 4.65 13.91
C GLY A 210 -1.38 4.36 12.49
N GLU A 211 -1.50 5.31 11.56
CA GLU A 211 -1.09 5.18 10.17
C GLU A 211 0.37 5.62 9.98
N TRP A 212 1.12 4.94 9.10
CA TRP A 212 2.34 5.48 8.53
C TRP A 212 2.00 6.72 7.71
N GLU A 213 2.47 7.87 8.15
CA GLU A 213 2.12 9.12 7.50
C GLU A 213 2.98 9.30 6.25
N THR A 214 2.44 9.93 5.19
CA THR A 214 3.20 10.23 3.99
C THR A 214 2.75 11.57 3.42
N PRO A 215 3.66 12.39 2.84
CA PRO A 215 3.26 13.63 2.18
C PRO A 215 2.30 13.37 1.02
N ASN A 216 1.45 14.35 0.69
CA ASN A 216 0.64 14.28 -0.53
C ASN A 216 1.56 14.22 -1.76
N ASN A 217 1.14 13.49 -2.79
CA ASN A 217 1.93 13.27 -4.02
C ASN A 217 3.31 12.63 -3.77
N SER A 218 3.43 11.77 -2.76
CA SER A 218 4.62 10.96 -2.53
C SER A 218 4.35 9.48 -2.81
N VAL A 219 5.40 8.67 -2.95
CA VAL A 219 5.30 7.21 -2.98
C VAL A 219 6.26 6.67 -1.93
N MET A 220 5.75 6.23 -0.78
CA MET A 220 6.57 5.71 0.31
C MET A 220 5.93 4.44 0.88
N PRO A 221 6.49 3.25 0.61
CA PRO A 221 5.81 1.98 0.88
C PRO A 221 6.01 1.48 2.32
N PHE A 222 5.88 2.36 3.33
CA PHE A 222 6.05 2.00 4.75
C PHE A 222 5.11 0.87 5.17
N GLY A 223 3.82 0.98 4.86
CA GLY A 223 2.84 -0.07 5.21
C GLY A 223 3.15 -1.44 4.57
N ARG A 224 3.79 -1.45 3.39
CA ARG A 224 4.23 -2.70 2.74
C ARG A 224 5.41 -3.34 3.47
N VAL A 225 6.34 -2.54 3.99
CA VAL A 225 7.50 -3.01 4.76
C VAL A 225 7.08 -3.44 6.17
N ASP A 226 6.21 -2.66 6.81
CA ASP A 226 5.69 -2.92 8.15
C ASP A 226 4.85 -4.21 8.20
N LEU A 227 4.11 -4.51 7.13
CA LEU A 227 3.42 -5.80 6.97
C LEU A 227 4.40 -6.98 7.06
N GLU A 228 5.60 -6.91 6.46
CA GLU A 228 6.56 -8.02 6.53
C GLU A 228 7.17 -8.20 7.92
N ILE A 229 7.34 -7.09 8.65
CA ILE A 229 7.73 -7.18 10.06
C ILE A 229 6.66 -7.94 10.83
N TRP A 230 5.39 -7.57 10.67
CA TRP A 230 4.28 -8.25 11.33
C TRP A 230 4.16 -9.74 10.96
N LEU A 231 4.39 -10.09 9.70
CA LEU A 231 4.29 -11.48 9.21
C LEU A 231 5.25 -12.43 9.94
N ASN A 232 6.37 -11.90 10.46
CA ASN A 232 7.39 -12.66 11.17
C ASN A 232 7.31 -12.48 12.70
N THR A 233 6.12 -12.16 13.23
CA THR A 233 5.86 -12.01 14.68
C THR A 233 4.63 -12.80 15.10
N ASP A 234 4.46 -13.00 16.41
CA ASP A 234 3.25 -13.62 16.99
C ASP A 234 2.15 -12.59 17.31
N LEU A 235 2.29 -11.34 16.86
CA LEU A 235 1.34 -10.27 17.13
C LEU A 235 0.07 -10.42 16.29
N GLY A 236 -1.07 -9.99 16.85
CA GLY A 236 -2.36 -9.92 16.15
C GLY A 236 -2.43 -8.76 15.15
N VAL A 237 -3.55 -8.66 14.44
CA VAL A 237 -3.77 -7.65 13.37
C VAL A 237 -3.86 -6.22 13.92
N GLU A 238 -4.11 -6.05 15.21
CA GLU A 238 -4.06 -4.78 15.92
C GLU A 238 -2.71 -4.09 15.80
N PHE A 239 -1.63 -4.85 15.61
CA PHE A 239 -0.29 -4.29 15.36
C PHE A 239 -0.18 -3.52 14.05
N LEU A 240 -1.00 -3.87 13.05
CA LEU A 240 -1.10 -3.16 11.77
C LEU A 240 -2.04 -1.94 11.86
N GLY A 241 -2.39 -1.51 13.08
CA GLY A 241 -3.31 -0.41 13.32
C GLY A 241 -4.78 -0.82 13.29
N MET A 242 -5.13 -2.11 13.22
CA MET A 242 -6.52 -2.55 13.36
C MET A 242 -6.92 -2.72 14.84
N ASP A 243 -6.79 -1.65 15.63
CA ASP A 243 -7.15 -1.65 17.04
C ASP A 243 -8.65 -1.36 17.29
N SER A 244 -9.10 -1.53 18.54
CA SER A 244 -10.49 -1.27 18.91
C SER A 244 -10.89 0.20 18.68
N ASN A 245 -9.96 1.15 18.65
CA ASN A 245 -10.23 2.55 18.35
C ASN A 245 -10.52 2.77 16.86
N ASN A 246 -9.86 2.04 15.95
CA ASN A 246 -10.24 1.98 14.54
C ASN A 246 -11.56 1.23 14.32
N VAL A 247 -11.90 0.28 15.20
CA VAL A 247 -13.20 -0.41 15.22
C VAL A 247 -14.31 0.46 15.85
N SER A 248 -13.96 1.46 16.66
CA SER A 248 -14.90 2.23 17.49
C SER A 248 -14.71 3.75 17.42
N ILE A 249 -14.35 4.30 16.26
CA ILE A 249 -14.42 5.75 16.02
C ILE A 249 -15.88 6.21 16.21
N ARG A 250 -16.18 6.58 17.46
CA ARG A 250 -17.43 7.22 17.85
C ARG A 250 -17.47 8.59 17.18
N PRO A 251 -18.57 8.93 16.51
CA PRO A 251 -18.66 10.13 15.70
C PRO A 251 -18.80 11.31 16.64
N ARG A 252 -17.73 12.06 16.91
CA ARG A 252 -17.91 13.37 17.55
C ARG A 252 -17.92 14.52 16.58
N TYR A 253 -17.03 14.65 15.58
CA TYR A 253 -17.12 15.82 14.67
C TYR A 253 -16.59 15.66 13.23
N ALA A 254 -16.50 14.45 12.68
CA ALA A 254 -16.16 14.27 11.26
C ALA A 254 -17.33 13.60 10.52
N ARG A 255 -17.72 14.17 9.37
CA ARG A 255 -18.49 13.47 8.32
C ARG A 255 -17.98 12.02 8.27
N ARG A 256 -18.88 11.03 8.41
CA ARG A 256 -18.54 9.58 8.37
C ARG A 256 -17.57 9.33 7.23
N ARG A 257 -16.27 9.18 7.53
CA ARG A 257 -15.30 8.75 6.52
C ARG A 257 -15.58 7.28 6.25
N HIS A 258 -15.77 6.93 4.99
CA HIS A 258 -16.02 5.55 4.59
C HIS A 258 -14.80 4.69 4.95
N LEU A 259 -14.95 3.37 5.19
CA LEU A 259 -13.82 2.56 5.66
C LEU A 259 -12.71 2.47 4.59
N GLY A 260 -13.05 2.57 3.30
CA GLY A 260 -12.06 2.76 2.22
C GLY A 260 -11.36 4.14 2.18
N GLU A 261 -11.86 5.12 2.93
CA GLU A 261 -11.21 6.42 3.15
C GLU A 261 -10.32 6.41 4.41
N ASN A 262 -10.37 5.35 5.23
CA ASN A 262 -9.42 5.14 6.31
C ASN A 262 -8.08 4.69 5.72
N GLY A 263 -7.03 5.48 5.93
CA GLY A 263 -5.70 5.22 5.40
C GLY A 263 -5.09 3.92 5.92
N VAL A 264 -5.34 3.55 7.18
CA VAL A 264 -4.91 2.26 7.76
C VAL A 264 -5.50 1.08 6.98
N ILE A 265 -6.82 1.09 6.75
CA ILE A 265 -7.52 0.02 6.02
C ILE A 265 -7.05 -0.03 4.57
N ARG A 266 -6.95 1.12 3.90
CA ARG A 266 -6.42 1.21 2.52
C ARG A 266 -5.02 0.64 2.42
N ASN A 267 -4.13 0.99 3.35
CA ASN A 267 -2.75 0.52 3.36
C ASN A 267 -2.71 -0.99 3.64
N LEU A 268 -3.52 -1.49 4.58
CA LEU A 268 -3.64 -2.92 4.85
C LEU A 268 -4.12 -3.70 3.62
N LEU A 269 -5.19 -3.24 2.97
CA LEU A 269 -5.76 -3.82 1.76
C LEU A 269 -4.71 -3.91 0.64
N THR A 270 -4.04 -2.78 0.40
CA THR A 270 -3.01 -2.63 -0.65
C THR A 270 -1.79 -3.48 -0.37
N ALA A 271 -1.24 -3.42 0.85
CA ALA A 271 -0.06 -4.16 1.25
C ALA A 271 -0.31 -5.67 1.25
N THR A 272 -1.45 -6.12 1.79
CA THR A 272 -1.81 -7.54 1.87
C THR A 272 -1.99 -8.15 0.49
N LEU A 273 -2.81 -7.55 -0.38
CA LEU A 273 -3.05 -8.11 -1.72
C LEU A 273 -1.81 -8.02 -2.60
N SER A 274 -1.00 -6.97 -2.44
CA SER A 274 0.31 -6.91 -3.09
C SER A 274 1.24 -8.02 -2.61
N ALA A 275 1.35 -8.23 -1.30
CA ALA A 275 2.20 -9.25 -0.70
C ALA A 275 1.76 -10.66 -1.14
N ALA A 276 0.44 -10.92 -1.15
CA ALA A 276 -0.15 -12.20 -1.54
C ALA A 276 0.12 -12.58 -3.02
N ASN A 277 0.46 -11.60 -3.86
CA ASN A 277 0.85 -11.83 -5.25
C ASN A 277 2.33 -12.23 -5.42
N THR A 278 3.10 -12.18 -4.34
CA THR A 278 4.54 -12.53 -4.32
C THR A 278 4.75 -13.80 -3.50
N VAL A 279 5.78 -14.57 -3.82
CA VAL A 279 6.21 -15.76 -3.05
C VAL A 279 7.63 -15.53 -2.54
N GLY A 280 8.07 -16.36 -1.60
CA GLY A 280 9.45 -16.38 -1.13
C GLY A 280 9.60 -16.22 0.39
N ARG A 281 8.49 -16.09 1.13
CA ARG A 281 8.54 -16.06 2.60
C ARG A 281 8.63 -17.47 3.16
N ASN A 282 8.96 -17.58 4.45
CA ASN A 282 8.88 -18.83 5.18
C ASN A 282 7.42 -19.31 5.32
N GLY A 283 7.22 -20.60 5.63
CA GLY A 283 5.89 -21.20 5.67
C GLY A 283 4.94 -20.59 6.70
N ILE A 284 5.45 -20.12 7.84
CA ILE A 284 4.64 -19.48 8.89
C ILE A 284 4.12 -18.12 8.39
N ALA A 285 5.00 -17.30 7.82
CA ALA A 285 4.66 -16.01 7.24
C ALA A 285 3.69 -16.15 6.04
N GLU A 286 3.89 -17.12 5.15
CA GLU A 286 2.95 -17.38 4.04
C GLU A 286 1.56 -17.81 4.55
N GLN A 287 1.50 -18.66 5.58
CA GLN A 287 0.22 -19.04 6.19
C GLN A 287 -0.47 -17.84 6.84
N LYS A 288 0.28 -17.01 7.58
CA LYS A 288 -0.24 -15.81 8.22
C LYS A 288 -0.76 -14.79 7.19
N LEU A 289 -0.05 -14.60 6.09
CA LEU A 289 -0.47 -13.77 4.97
C LEU A 289 -1.73 -14.32 4.27
N THR A 290 -1.80 -15.64 4.08
CA THR A 290 -2.98 -16.30 3.50
C THR A 290 -4.21 -16.07 4.37
N ASN A 291 -4.09 -16.28 5.68
CA ASN A 291 -5.17 -16.04 6.63
C ASN A 291 -5.62 -14.56 6.63
N LEU A 292 -4.66 -13.63 6.56
CA LEU A 292 -4.97 -12.20 6.47
C LEU A 292 -5.69 -11.87 5.16
N ALA A 293 -5.21 -12.39 4.03
CA ALA A 293 -5.81 -12.18 2.73
C ALA A 293 -7.25 -12.72 2.68
N GLU A 294 -7.50 -13.92 3.22
CA GLU A 294 -8.86 -14.48 3.37
C GLU A 294 -9.75 -13.60 4.26
N SER A 295 -9.20 -13.04 5.34
CA SER A 295 -9.91 -12.12 6.22
C SER A 295 -10.40 -10.87 5.47
N LEU A 296 -9.66 -10.36 4.48
CA LEU A 296 -10.09 -9.20 3.70
C LEU A 296 -11.42 -9.44 2.94
N TYR A 297 -11.70 -10.68 2.57
CA TYR A 297 -12.92 -11.06 1.84
C TYR A 297 -14.07 -11.51 2.76
N THR A 298 -13.75 -11.90 3.99
CA THR A 298 -14.70 -12.56 4.91
C THR A 298 -15.07 -11.70 6.11
N ASN A 299 -14.22 -10.75 6.51
CA ASN A 299 -14.44 -9.90 7.67
C ASN A 299 -15.59 -8.89 7.41
N PRO A 300 -16.66 -8.90 8.23
CA PRO A 300 -17.78 -7.97 8.11
C PRO A 300 -17.41 -6.50 8.07
N LEU A 301 -16.33 -6.08 8.75
CA LEU A 301 -15.87 -4.70 8.73
C LEU A 301 -15.37 -4.27 7.34
N ILE A 302 -14.89 -5.21 6.52
CA ILE A 302 -14.32 -4.94 5.21
C ILE A 302 -15.34 -5.29 4.12
N ASN A 303 -15.91 -6.50 4.17
CA ASN A 303 -16.77 -7.03 3.10
C ASN A 303 -18.23 -6.52 3.15
N THR A 304 -18.56 -5.61 4.06
CA THR A 304 -19.83 -4.87 4.06
C THR A 304 -19.66 -3.37 3.74
N ASP A 305 -18.42 -2.88 3.62
CA ASP A 305 -18.16 -1.51 3.15
C ASP A 305 -18.10 -1.48 1.61
N PRO A 306 -18.88 -0.62 0.93
CA PRO A 306 -18.91 -0.59 -0.53
C PRO A 306 -17.57 -0.28 -1.20
N PHE A 307 -16.72 0.56 -0.61
CA PHE A 307 -15.44 0.96 -1.20
C PHE A 307 -14.39 -0.15 -1.01
N CYS A 308 -14.35 -0.74 0.19
CA CYS A 308 -13.54 -1.94 0.43
C CYS A 308 -13.96 -3.08 -0.51
N CYS A 309 -15.27 -3.30 -0.70
CA CYS A 309 -15.79 -4.28 -1.65
C CYS A 309 -15.39 -3.97 -3.09
N GLU A 310 -15.44 -2.71 -3.53
CA GLU A 310 -15.03 -2.34 -4.89
C GLU A 310 -13.58 -2.72 -5.15
N PHE A 311 -12.71 -2.54 -4.16
CA PHE A 311 -11.32 -2.96 -4.22
C PHE A 311 -11.17 -4.48 -4.19
N THR A 312 -11.79 -5.19 -3.24
CA THR A 312 -11.65 -6.64 -3.12
C THR A 312 -12.25 -7.38 -4.32
N VAL A 313 -13.40 -6.93 -4.85
CA VAL A 313 -14.01 -7.47 -6.07
C VAL A 313 -13.04 -7.35 -7.24
N TYR A 314 -12.47 -6.16 -7.47
CA TYR A 314 -11.51 -5.96 -8.56
C TYR A 314 -10.32 -6.93 -8.49
N HIS A 315 -9.83 -7.21 -7.28
CA HIS A 315 -8.70 -8.10 -7.03
C HIS A 315 -9.02 -9.58 -7.06
N LEU A 316 -10.28 -10.01 -7.17
CA LEU A 316 -10.62 -11.42 -7.35
C LEU A 316 -9.93 -12.05 -8.56
N SER A 317 -9.61 -11.25 -9.58
CA SER A 317 -8.94 -11.71 -10.80
C SER A 317 -7.48 -12.15 -10.60
N VAL A 318 -6.83 -11.70 -9.53
CA VAL A 318 -5.42 -11.98 -9.24
C VAL A 318 -5.19 -12.61 -7.87
N SER A 319 -6.21 -12.63 -7.02
CA SER A 319 -6.11 -13.12 -5.65
C SER A 319 -6.04 -14.65 -5.59
N ARG A 320 -4.97 -15.17 -4.98
CA ARG A 320 -4.77 -16.63 -4.78
C ARG A 320 -5.79 -17.26 -3.83
N VAL A 321 -6.36 -16.45 -2.94
CA VAL A 321 -7.35 -16.89 -1.95
C VAL A 321 -8.79 -16.79 -2.45
N ALA A 322 -9.02 -16.37 -3.71
CA ALA A 322 -10.34 -16.24 -4.31
C ALA A 322 -10.99 -17.60 -4.66
N THR A 323 -11.10 -18.47 -3.67
CA THR A 323 -11.80 -19.76 -3.77
C THR A 323 -13.31 -19.56 -3.75
N LYS A 324 -14.07 -20.58 -4.18
CA LYS A 324 -15.54 -20.53 -4.19
C LYS A 324 -16.16 -20.19 -2.82
N PRO A 325 -15.70 -20.76 -1.68
CA PRO A 325 -16.17 -20.34 -0.36
C PRO A 325 -15.93 -18.86 -0.06
N ILE A 326 -14.74 -18.35 -0.37
CA ILE A 326 -14.35 -16.95 -0.13
C ILE A 326 -15.18 -15.99 -0.98
N ILE A 327 -15.38 -16.31 -2.27
CA ILE A 327 -16.25 -15.54 -3.16
C ILE A 327 -17.70 -15.54 -2.63
N ASN A 328 -18.19 -16.66 -2.12
CA ASN A 328 -19.53 -16.73 -1.54
C ASN A 328 -19.68 -15.85 -0.29
N ALA A 329 -18.68 -15.86 0.59
CA ALA A 329 -18.66 -15.01 1.78
C ALA A 329 -18.64 -13.51 1.40
N LEU A 330 -17.85 -13.13 0.40
CA LEU A 330 -17.87 -11.77 -0.15
C LEU A 330 -19.25 -11.40 -0.71
N ILE A 331 -19.89 -12.29 -1.48
CA ILE A 331 -21.25 -12.07 -2.02
C ILE A 331 -22.26 -11.87 -0.88
N GLU A 332 -22.15 -12.65 0.20
CA GLU A 332 -23.01 -12.53 1.38
C GLU A 332 -22.79 -11.21 2.11
N GLY A 333 -21.53 -10.78 2.30
CA GLY A 333 -21.19 -9.46 2.83
C GLY A 333 -21.74 -8.32 1.96
N ILE A 334 -21.62 -8.45 0.63
CA ILE A 334 -22.18 -7.47 -0.30
C ILE A 334 -23.71 -7.42 -0.22
N MET A 335 -24.38 -8.55 0.00
CA MET A 335 -25.84 -8.57 0.12
C MET A 335 -26.33 -8.05 1.48
N SER A 336 -25.55 -8.21 2.54
CA SER A 336 -25.90 -7.77 3.90
C SER A 336 -25.56 -6.31 4.18
N MET A 337 -24.79 -5.65 3.29
CA MET A 337 -24.40 -4.25 3.51
C MET A 337 -25.60 -3.29 3.60
N THR A 338 -25.47 -2.33 4.52
CA THR A 338 -26.41 -1.22 4.72
C THR A 338 -26.16 -0.08 3.74
N ALA A 339 -26.25 -0.39 2.45
CA ALA A 339 -26.06 0.57 1.35
C ALA A 339 -27.24 0.53 0.36
N ALA A 340 -27.33 1.56 -0.49
CA ALA A 340 -28.33 1.62 -1.55
C ALA A 340 -28.24 0.40 -2.47
N ALA A 341 -29.40 -0.09 -2.96
CA ALA A 341 -29.48 -1.32 -3.74
C ALA A 341 -28.57 -1.29 -4.98
N TRP A 342 -28.43 -0.13 -5.62
CA TRP A 342 -27.58 0.06 -6.79
C TRP A 342 -26.10 -0.18 -6.51
N LYS A 343 -25.60 0.14 -5.31
CA LYS A 343 -24.19 -0.13 -4.94
C LYS A 343 -23.95 -1.64 -4.86
N ARG A 344 -24.87 -2.37 -4.23
CA ARG A 344 -24.83 -3.83 -4.16
C ARG A 344 -24.88 -4.45 -5.56
N ALA A 345 -25.78 -3.96 -6.42
CA ALA A 345 -25.87 -4.43 -7.79
C ALA A 345 -24.59 -4.17 -8.58
N ALA A 346 -24.02 -2.96 -8.52
CA ALA A 346 -22.77 -2.63 -9.21
C ALA A 346 -21.60 -3.53 -8.78
N LEU A 347 -21.46 -3.79 -7.49
CA LEU A 347 -20.42 -4.68 -6.94
C LEU A 347 -20.62 -6.14 -7.39
N LEU A 348 -21.85 -6.65 -7.31
CA LEU A 348 -22.17 -8.01 -7.77
C LEU A 348 -22.01 -8.18 -9.28
N VAL A 349 -22.30 -7.15 -10.06
CA VAL A 349 -22.00 -7.12 -11.51
C VAL A 349 -20.49 -7.25 -11.73
N GLY A 350 -19.66 -6.57 -10.93
CA GLY A 350 -18.20 -6.77 -10.94
C GLY A 350 -17.79 -8.20 -10.60
N VAL A 351 -18.41 -8.83 -9.60
CA VAL A 351 -18.17 -10.24 -9.26
C VAL A 351 -18.53 -11.17 -10.43
N VAL A 352 -19.64 -10.92 -11.13
CA VAL A 352 -20.03 -11.70 -12.31
C VAL A 352 -19.08 -11.47 -13.48
N ASP A 353 -18.65 -10.24 -13.72
CA ASP A 353 -17.68 -9.92 -14.77
C ASP A 353 -16.36 -10.69 -14.56
N ILE A 354 -15.87 -10.78 -13.32
CA ILE A 354 -14.59 -11.42 -13.04
C ILE A 354 -14.69 -12.94 -12.91
N THR A 355 -15.70 -13.45 -12.19
CA THR A 355 -15.76 -14.87 -11.77
C THR A 355 -16.89 -15.67 -12.42
N ASN A 356 -17.84 -15.00 -13.08
CA ASN A 356 -19.09 -15.58 -13.56
C ASN A 356 -19.87 -16.40 -12.51
N SER A 357 -19.72 -16.05 -11.23
CA SER A 357 -20.29 -16.80 -10.11
C SER A 357 -21.82 -16.95 -10.23
N SER A 358 -22.31 -18.20 -10.15
CA SER A 358 -23.75 -18.49 -10.15
C SER A 358 -24.45 -17.91 -8.92
N ARG A 359 -23.77 -17.84 -7.77
CA ARG A 359 -24.32 -17.24 -6.54
C ARG A 359 -24.47 -15.72 -6.68
N ALA A 360 -23.48 -15.06 -7.30
CA ALA A 360 -23.58 -13.62 -7.58
C ALA A 360 -24.72 -13.33 -8.55
N ARG A 361 -24.90 -14.16 -9.58
CA ARG A 361 -26.03 -14.08 -10.52
C ARG A 361 -27.38 -14.25 -9.81
N MET A 362 -27.52 -15.22 -8.90
CA MET A 362 -28.73 -15.39 -8.11
C MET A 362 -29.00 -14.17 -7.20
N ALA A 363 -27.95 -13.61 -6.59
CA ALA A 363 -28.06 -12.40 -5.77
C ALA A 363 -28.52 -11.19 -6.60
N LEU A 364 -27.95 -10.98 -7.79
CA LEU A 364 -28.41 -9.95 -8.74
C LEU A 364 -29.87 -10.11 -9.13
N ARG A 365 -30.31 -11.34 -9.41
CA ARG A 365 -31.71 -11.62 -9.74
C ARG A 365 -32.66 -11.22 -8.61
N ARG A 366 -32.26 -11.39 -7.34
CA ARG A 366 -33.05 -10.96 -6.18
C ARG A 366 -33.12 -9.42 -6.08
N LEU A 367 -32.02 -8.74 -6.37
CA LEU A 367 -31.95 -7.27 -6.37
C LEU A 367 -32.70 -6.63 -7.54
N ALA A 368 -32.85 -7.30 -8.68
CA ALA A 368 -33.54 -6.75 -9.85
C ALA A 368 -35.00 -6.34 -9.58
N SER A 369 -35.61 -6.94 -8.55
CA SER A 369 -36.98 -6.65 -8.10
C SER A 369 -37.06 -5.55 -7.05
N ASP A 370 -35.93 -4.93 -6.68
CA ASP A 370 -35.90 -3.81 -5.73
C ASP A 370 -36.56 -2.57 -6.35
N LYS A 371 -37.33 -1.83 -5.55
CA LYS A 371 -38.08 -0.64 -5.97
C LYS A 371 -37.16 0.52 -6.34
N ASP A 372 -35.91 0.47 -5.88
CA ASP A 372 -34.90 1.48 -6.15
C ASP A 372 -34.41 1.50 -7.61
N PHE A 373 -34.75 0.48 -8.42
CA PHE A 373 -34.32 0.36 -9.81
C PHE A 373 -35.41 0.78 -10.81
N THR A 374 -34.98 1.47 -11.86
CA THR A 374 -35.82 1.71 -13.05
C THR A 374 -36.02 0.42 -13.85
N VAL A 375 -37.06 0.37 -14.69
CA VAL A 375 -37.32 -0.78 -15.58
C VAL A 375 -36.10 -1.10 -16.47
N SER A 376 -35.39 -0.06 -16.92
CA SER A 376 -34.17 -0.21 -17.72
C SER A 376 -33.04 -0.86 -16.91
N GLU A 377 -32.77 -0.36 -15.69
CA GLU A 377 -31.76 -0.95 -14.79
C GLU A 377 -32.11 -2.40 -14.44
N SER A 378 -33.35 -2.69 -14.05
CA SER A 378 -33.81 -4.04 -13.73
C SER A 378 -33.69 -4.99 -14.93
N SER A 379 -33.98 -4.52 -16.15
CA SER A 379 -33.80 -5.32 -17.37
C SER A 379 -32.33 -5.69 -17.60
N LYS A 380 -31.40 -4.73 -17.41
CA LYS A 380 -29.96 -4.98 -17.52
C LYS A 380 -29.45 -5.93 -16.43
N ILE A 381 -29.86 -5.71 -15.18
CA ILE A 381 -29.51 -6.60 -14.06
C ILE A 381 -30.03 -8.02 -14.33
N ASN A 382 -31.23 -8.17 -14.88
CA ASN A 382 -31.78 -9.46 -15.27
C ASN A 382 -31.03 -10.11 -16.44
N ALA A 383 -30.62 -9.34 -17.44
CA ALA A 383 -29.80 -9.85 -18.53
C ALA A 383 -28.47 -10.43 -18.01
N ILE A 384 -27.81 -9.72 -17.08
CA ILE A 384 -26.56 -10.17 -16.45
C ILE A 384 -26.80 -11.38 -15.54
N SER A 385 -27.88 -11.39 -14.75
CA SER A 385 -28.18 -12.52 -13.86
C SER A 385 -28.45 -13.82 -14.65
N ILE A 386 -29.13 -13.72 -15.79
CA ILE A 386 -29.47 -14.87 -16.63
C ILE A 386 -28.28 -15.31 -17.48
N ALA A 387 -27.63 -14.39 -18.21
CA ALA A 387 -26.60 -14.75 -19.19
C ALA A 387 -25.17 -14.73 -18.64
N GLY A 388 -24.94 -14.17 -17.44
CA GLY A 388 -23.61 -14.02 -16.86
C GLY A 388 -22.70 -13.16 -17.73
N GLN A 389 -21.43 -13.54 -17.85
CA GLN A 389 -20.46 -12.85 -18.72
C GLN A 389 -20.91 -12.70 -20.18
N ARG A 390 -21.67 -13.66 -20.73
CA ARG A 390 -22.17 -13.58 -22.11
C ARG A 390 -23.10 -12.39 -22.34
N ALA A 391 -23.69 -11.82 -21.29
CA ALA A 391 -24.46 -10.59 -21.39
C ALA A 391 -23.61 -9.43 -21.94
N PHE A 392 -22.32 -9.39 -21.57
CA PHE A 392 -21.37 -8.37 -22.01
C PHE A 392 -20.89 -8.62 -23.43
N GLU A 393 -20.54 -9.87 -23.76
CA GLU A 393 -20.07 -10.28 -25.08
C GLU A 393 -21.11 -10.06 -26.17
N SER A 394 -22.39 -10.31 -25.86
CA SER A 394 -23.51 -10.14 -26.78
C SER A 394 -24.04 -8.71 -26.86
N GLY A 395 -23.46 -7.76 -26.11
CA GLY A 395 -23.94 -6.37 -26.04
C GLY A 395 -25.29 -6.18 -25.32
N LYS A 396 -25.86 -7.24 -24.74
CA LYS A 396 -27.13 -7.16 -23.98
C LYS A 396 -26.98 -6.30 -22.72
N ALA A 397 -25.80 -6.32 -22.10
CA ALA A 397 -25.37 -5.37 -21.09
C ALA A 397 -24.00 -4.81 -21.50
N GLU A 398 -23.73 -3.55 -21.19
CA GLU A 398 -22.37 -3.04 -21.36
C GLU A 398 -21.47 -3.57 -20.25
N LYS A 399 -20.23 -3.88 -20.63
CA LYS A 399 -19.21 -4.27 -19.67
C LYS A 399 -18.92 -3.09 -18.73
N PRO A 400 -18.95 -3.28 -17.41
CA PRO A 400 -18.66 -2.19 -16.49
C PRO A 400 -17.16 -1.85 -16.48
N ASP A 401 -16.84 -0.57 -16.36
CA ASP A 401 -15.47 -0.11 -16.15
C ASP A 401 -15.19 -0.03 -14.64
N TRP A 402 -13.96 -0.38 -14.23
CA TRP A 402 -13.51 -0.08 -12.87
C TRP A 402 -13.11 1.40 -12.76
N PRO A 403 -13.46 2.13 -11.69
CA PRO A 403 -14.22 1.69 -10.50
C PRO A 403 -15.71 1.46 -10.78
N TYR A 404 -16.24 0.30 -10.36
CA TYR A 404 -17.59 -0.18 -10.67
C TYR A 404 -18.70 0.74 -10.15
N LEU A 405 -18.54 1.30 -8.95
CA LEU A 405 -19.52 2.19 -8.32
C LEU A 405 -19.63 3.50 -9.11
N LYS A 406 -18.49 4.11 -9.46
CA LYS A 406 -18.45 5.37 -10.23
C LYS A 406 -18.95 5.17 -11.66
N SER A 407 -18.55 4.07 -12.31
CA SER A 407 -19.00 3.72 -13.66
C SER A 407 -20.52 3.51 -13.70
N TRP A 408 -21.07 2.78 -12.72
CA TRP A 408 -22.52 2.55 -12.63
C TRP A 408 -23.29 3.85 -12.36
N GLU A 409 -22.84 4.66 -11.41
CA GLU A 409 -23.47 5.94 -11.05
C GLU A 409 -23.49 6.90 -12.24
N ALA A 410 -22.35 7.08 -12.92
CA ALA A 410 -22.24 7.96 -14.08
C ALA A 410 -23.21 7.58 -15.20
N LYS A 411 -23.48 6.28 -15.34
CA LYS A 411 -24.28 5.76 -16.45
C LYS A 411 -25.78 5.72 -16.17
N TYR A 412 -26.18 5.34 -14.96
CA TYR A 412 -27.58 5.05 -14.66
C TYR A 412 -28.22 6.04 -13.68
N ARG A 413 -27.45 6.93 -13.04
CA ARG A 413 -27.94 7.82 -11.98
C ARG A 413 -27.71 9.32 -12.21
N ARG A 414 -26.82 9.71 -13.11
CA ARG A 414 -26.55 11.14 -13.42
C ARG A 414 -27.44 11.75 -14.50
N ASN A 415 -28.58 11.13 -14.81
CA ASN A 415 -29.60 11.69 -15.69
C ASN A 415 -30.85 12.06 -14.89
#